data_AF-A0A9W7VPP7-F1
#
_entry.id   AF-A0A9W7VPP7-F1
#
_cell.length_a   1.000
_cell.length_b   1.000
_cell.length_c   1.000
_cell.angle_alpha   90.00
_cell.angle_beta   90.00
_cell.angle_gamma   90.00
#
_symmetry.space_group_name_H-M   'P 1'
#
loop_
_entity.id
_entity.type
_entity.pdbx_description
1 polymer ?
#
loop_
_entity_poly.entity_id
_entity_poly.type
_entity_poly.pdbx_seq_one_letter_code
_entity_poly.pdbx_strand_id
1 'polypeptide(L)'
;MFNDECVNFSEFVGGIGALGFMPYFRFRKSKTGDPKEHDHIAVICRDEPCSGAHIARVCVCCIGKVHVNDYDGFKEAISPETYDELVNLITNFSYTDVDYKAIR
;
A
#
# COMPACT_ATOMS: atom_id res chain seq x y z
N MET A 1 17.87 4.81 -4.19
CA MET A 1 17.65 4.23 -5.53
C MET A 1 16.28 3.59 -5.50
N PHE A 2 15.36 4.00 -6.37
CA PHE A 2 14.14 3.23 -6.59
C PHE A 2 14.55 1.97 -7.34
N ASN A 3 14.14 0.78 -6.89
CA ASN A 3 14.40 -0.44 -7.64
C ASN A 3 13.63 -0.38 -8.97
N ASP A 4 14.27 -0.79 -10.06
CA ASP A 4 13.64 -0.86 -11.39
C ASP A 4 12.55 -1.96 -11.49
N GLU A 5 12.38 -2.76 -10.45
CA GLU A 5 11.34 -3.79 -10.35
C GLU A 5 10.04 -3.19 -9.80
N CYS A 6 9.10 -2.89 -10.69
CA CYS A 6 7.73 -2.56 -10.31
C CYS A 6 7.03 -3.81 -9.76
N VAL A 7 6.63 -3.78 -8.49
CA VAL A 7 5.84 -4.84 -7.85
C VAL A 7 4.42 -4.79 -8.42
N ASN A 8 3.94 -5.90 -8.98
CA ASN A 8 2.59 -6.00 -9.51
C ASN A 8 1.55 -6.23 -8.40
N PHE A 9 0.26 -6.18 -8.75
CA PHE A 9 -0.83 -6.33 -7.77
C PHE A 9 -0.82 -7.66 -7.02
N SER A 10 -0.55 -8.77 -7.72
CA SER A 10 -0.53 -10.09 -7.09
C SER A 10 0.65 -10.23 -6.13
N GLU A 11 1.83 -9.74 -6.52
CA GLU A 11 3.04 -9.71 -5.69
C GLU A 11 2.83 -8.82 -4.47
N PHE A 12 2.20 -7.66 -4.66
CA PHE A 12 1.87 -6.76 -3.56
C PHE A 12 0.92 -7.42 -2.56
N VAL A 13 -0.22 -7.96 -3.01
CA VAL A 13 -1.20 -8.58 -2.12
C VAL A 13 -0.64 -9.80 -1.41
N GLY A 14 0.11 -10.64 -2.14
CA GLY A 14 0.79 -11.82 -1.58
C GLY A 14 1.86 -11.43 -0.56
N GLY A 15 2.70 -10.45 -0.88
CA GLY A 15 3.76 -9.95 -0.01
C GLY A 15 3.22 -9.32 1.27
N ILE A 16 2.21 -8.44 1.16
CA ILE A 16 1.54 -7.86 2.34
C ILE A 16 0.95 -8.95 3.24
N GLY A 17 0.30 -9.96 2.64
CA GLY A 17 -0.25 -11.10 3.39
C GLY A 17 0.80 -11.96 4.07
N ALA A 18 1.95 -12.21 3.41
CA ALA A 18 3.06 -12.98 3.96
C ALA A 18 3.72 -12.28 5.16
N LEU A 19 3.72 -10.96 5.17
CA LEU A 19 4.25 -10.14 6.27
C LEU A 19 3.29 -10.00 7.47
N GLY A 20 2.14 -10.69 7.48
CA GLY A 20 1.16 -10.58 8.57
C GLY A 20 0.23 -9.36 8.48
N PHE A 21 0.26 -8.63 7.37
CA PHE A 21 -0.62 -7.49 7.15
C PHE A 21 -1.81 -7.88 6.27
N MET A 22 -2.83 -7.02 6.24
CA MET A 22 -4.01 -7.14 5.40
C MET A 22 -4.11 -5.93 4.47
N PRO A 23 -4.10 -6.12 3.14
CA PRO A 23 -4.41 -5.04 2.22
C PRO A 23 -5.92 -4.77 2.25
N TYR A 24 -6.29 -3.57 2.66
CA TYR A 24 -7.66 -3.07 2.60
C TYR A 24 -7.80 -2.10 1.42
N PHE A 25 -8.44 -2.60 0.37
CA PHE A 25 -8.62 -1.85 -0.87
C PHE A 25 -9.74 -0.82 -0.72
N ARG A 26 -9.39 0.46 -0.86
CA ARG A 26 -10.37 1.54 -0.89
C ARG A 26 -10.30 2.26 -2.23
N PHE A 27 -10.77 1.57 -3.25
CA PHE A 27 -10.99 2.17 -4.56
C PHE A 27 -12.11 3.21 -4.45
N ARG A 28 -11.76 4.48 -4.59
CA ARG A 28 -12.74 5.53 -4.80
C ARG A 28 -13.00 5.56 -6.30
N LYS A 29 -14.13 4.99 -6.74
CA LYS A 29 -14.75 5.46 -7.98
C LYS A 29 -14.80 6.98 -7.87
N SER A 30 -14.18 7.70 -8.81
CA SER A 30 -14.13 9.16 -8.73
C SER A 30 -15.55 9.64 -8.52
N LYS A 31 -15.87 10.26 -7.38
CA LYS A 31 -17.26 10.69 -7.13
C LYS A 31 -17.66 11.81 -8.09
N THR A 32 -16.67 12.42 -8.72
CA THR A 32 -16.73 13.67 -9.47
C THR A 32 -16.22 13.54 -10.91
N GLY A 33 -15.61 12.41 -11.29
CA GLY A 33 -14.90 12.29 -12.57
C GLY A 33 -13.53 12.96 -12.60
N ASP A 34 -13.05 13.51 -11.47
CA ASP A 34 -11.77 14.22 -11.43
C ASP A 34 -10.58 13.25 -11.59
N PRO A 35 -9.78 13.36 -12.66
CA PRO A 35 -8.59 12.53 -12.87
C PRO A 35 -7.51 12.74 -11.80
N LYS A 36 -7.62 13.79 -10.96
CA LYS A 36 -6.74 14.04 -9.81
C LYS A 36 -7.17 13.28 -8.55
N GLU A 37 -8.33 12.64 -8.51
CA GLU A 37 -8.69 11.79 -7.37
C GLU A 37 -7.83 10.53 -7.40
N HIS A 38 -7.03 10.32 -6.34
CA HIS A 38 -6.09 9.21 -6.20
C HIS A 38 -6.76 7.99 -5.54
N ASP A 39 -6.56 6.80 -6.12
CA ASP A 39 -7.02 5.53 -5.52
C ASP A 39 -5.96 5.02 -4.57
N HIS A 40 -6.38 4.46 -3.43
CA HIS A 40 -5.44 4.03 -2.41
C HIS A 40 -5.75 2.64 -1.88
N ILE A 41 -4.68 1.94 -1.51
CA ILE A 41 -4.75 0.73 -0.69
C ILE A 41 -4.27 1.10 0.71
N ALA A 42 -5.07 0.79 1.72
CA ALA A 42 -4.62 0.86 3.10
C ALA A 42 -3.99 -0.49 3.49
N VAL A 43 -2.85 -0.45 4.16
CA VAL A 43 -2.24 -1.64 4.77
C VAL A 43 -2.65 -1.67 6.23
N ILE A 44 -3.28 -2.76 6.66
CA ILE A 44 -3.83 -2.92 8.00
C ILE A 44 -3.03 -3.99 8.75
N CYS A 45 -2.64 -3.72 9.99
CA CYS A 45 -2.03 -4.74 10.84
C CYS A 45 -3.06 -5.77 11.28
N ARG A 46 -2.73 -7.06 11.20
CA ARG A 46 -3.61 -8.13 11.70
C ARG A 46 -3.29 -8.54 13.12
N ASP A 47 -2.05 -8.36 13.54
CA ASP A 47 -1.54 -8.95 14.75
C ASP A 47 -1.69 -8.01 15.95
N GLU A 48 -1.97 -8.60 17.12
CA GLU A 48 -1.99 -7.89 18.39
C GLU A 48 -0.58 -7.39 18.76
N PRO A 49 -0.44 -6.25 19.44
CA PRO A 49 -1.48 -5.40 20.03
C PRO A 49 -2.09 -4.38 19.05
N CYS A 50 -1.68 -4.41 17.78
CA CYS A 50 -1.97 -3.36 16.81
C CYS A 50 -3.03 -3.77 15.78
N SER A 51 -3.83 -4.80 16.07
CA SER A 51 -4.81 -5.34 15.14
C SER A 51 -5.80 -4.26 14.71
N GLY A 52 -6.02 -4.12 13.40
CA GLY A 52 -6.88 -3.09 12.81
C GLY A 52 -6.23 -1.73 12.59
N ALA A 53 -4.98 -1.51 13.03
CA ALA A 53 -4.28 -0.25 12.81
C ALA A 53 -3.95 -0.03 11.32
N HIS A 54 -4.13 1.21 10.85
CA HIS A 54 -3.75 1.62 9.50
C HIS A 54 -2.26 1.97 9.45
N ILE A 55 -1.46 1.05 8.93
CA ILE A 55 0.00 1.13 8.86
C ILE A 55 0.50 1.97 7.71
N ALA A 56 -0.13 1.83 6.54
CA ALA A 56 0.30 2.56 5.36
C ALA A 56 -0.88 2.86 4.44
N ARG A 57 -0.69 3.86 3.58
CA ARG A 57 -1.55 4.17 2.46
C ARG A 57 -0.70 4.30 1.21
N VAL A 58 -1.03 3.52 0.19
CA VAL A 58 -0.28 3.44 -1.07
C VAL A 58 -1.14 3.99 -2.20
N CYS A 59 -0.69 4.96 -3.02
CA CYS A 59 -1.43 5.26 -4.25
C CYS A 59 -1.30 4.08 -5.22
N VAL A 60 -2.44 3.64 -5.71
CA VAL A 60 -2.56 2.68 -6.80
C VAL A 60 -1.97 3.24 -8.10
N CYS A 61 -1.98 4.57 -8.24
CA CYS A 61 -1.79 5.31 -9.47
C CYS A 61 -0.42 5.99 -9.66
N CYS A 62 0.40 6.02 -8.61
CA CYS A 62 1.63 6.81 -8.56
C CYS A 62 2.70 5.99 -7.85
N ILE A 63 3.71 5.55 -8.59
CA ILE A 63 4.91 4.92 -8.02
C ILE A 63 5.52 5.84 -6.95
N GLY A 64 5.93 5.26 -5.82
CA GLY A 64 6.61 5.99 -4.75
C GLY A 64 5.75 6.98 -3.97
N LYS A 65 4.47 7.16 -4.29
CA LYS A 65 3.54 7.95 -3.45
C LYS A 65 2.93 7.06 -2.38
N VAL A 66 3.70 6.89 -1.31
CA VAL A 66 3.31 6.15 -0.11
C VAL A 66 3.27 7.10 1.07
N HIS A 67 2.28 6.90 1.94
CA HIS A 67 2.28 7.42 3.28
C HIS A 67 2.33 6.26 4.26
N VAL A 68 3.47 6.04 4.91
CA VAL A 68 3.55 5.13 6.06
C VAL A 68 3.07 5.91 7.27
N ASN A 69 2.00 5.43 7.89
CA ASN A 69 1.55 5.91 9.18
C ASN A 69 2.41 5.22 10.25
N ASP A 70 3.50 5.89 10.59
CA ASP A 70 4.24 5.56 11.81
C ASP A 70 3.46 6.18 12.98
N TYR A 71 2.44 5.48 13.49
CA TYR A 71 1.94 5.84 14.82
C TYR A 71 3.01 5.45 15.84
N ASP A 72 3.16 6.24 16.91
CA ASP A 72 4.18 6.03 17.93
C ASP A 72 4.23 4.56 18.35
N GLY A 73 5.36 3.90 18.08
CA GLY A 73 5.57 2.50 18.44
C GLY A 73 5.42 1.48 17.31
N PHE A 74 4.92 1.82 16.10
CA PHE A 74 4.74 0.82 15.03
C PHE A 74 6.08 0.24 14.58
N LYS A 75 7.03 1.11 14.21
CA LYS A 75 8.37 0.68 13.80
C LYS A 75 9.08 -0.11 14.89
N GLU A 76 8.84 0.21 16.16
CA GLU A 76 9.39 -0.51 17.32
C GLU A 76 8.64 -1.82 17.62
N ALA A 77 7.38 -1.94 17.23
CA ALA A 77 6.53 -3.12 17.47
C ALA A 77 6.72 -4.23 16.43
N ILE A 78 7.40 -3.95 15.32
CA ILE A 78 7.69 -4.95 14.28
C ILE A 78 9.19 -5.17 14.13
N SER A 79 9.58 -6.32 13.58
CA SER A 79 10.99 -6.57 13.32
C SER A 79 11.53 -5.59 12.25
N PRO A 80 12.78 -5.12 12.36
CA PRO A 80 13.37 -4.25 11.35
C PRO A 80 13.33 -4.84 9.94
N GLU A 81 13.53 -6.15 9.82
CA GLU A 81 13.48 -6.89 8.55
C GLU A 81 12.06 -6.82 7.94
N THR A 82 11.03 -7.09 8.74
CA THR A 82 9.63 -6.97 8.32
C THR A 82 9.27 -5.54 7.91
N TYR A 83 9.81 -4.54 8.61
CA TYR A 83 9.59 -3.13 8.30
C TYR A 83 10.20 -2.76 6.95
N ASP A 84 11.46 -3.14 6.72
CA ASP A 84 12.16 -2.84 5.47
C ASP A 84 11.51 -3.56 4.28
N GLU A 85 11.09 -4.82 4.45
CA GLU A 85 10.34 -5.56 3.43
C GLU A 85 8.99 -4.91 3.13
N LEU A 86 8.25 -4.48 4.15
CA LEU A 86 7.00 -3.75 3.98
C LEU A 86 7.22 -2.45 3.19
N VAL A 87 8.20 -1.65 3.58
CA VAL A 87 8.53 -0.37 2.92
C VAL A 87 8.95 -0.60 1.47
N ASN A 88 9.72 -1.64 1.19
CA ASN A 88 10.11 -1.98 -0.17
C ASN A 88 8.90 -2.39 -1.03
N LEU A 89 8.01 -3.23 -0.51
CA LEU A 89 6.79 -3.64 -1.22
C LEU A 89 5.88 -2.44 -1.55
N ILE A 90 5.62 -1.57 -0.58
CA ILE A 90 4.71 -0.44 -0.77
C ILE A 90 5.30 0.66 -1.67
N THR A 91 6.62 0.87 -1.63
CA THR A 91 7.29 1.94 -2.41
C THR A 91 7.44 1.56 -3.87
N ASN A 92 7.68 0.28 -4.16
CA ASN A 92 7.86 -0.25 -5.51
C ASN A 92 6.53 -0.72 -6.16
N PHE A 93 5.42 -0.67 -5.43
CA PHE A 93 4.12 -1.01 -5.98
C PHE A 93 3.59 0.07 -6.92
N SER A 94 3.12 -0.37 -8.08
CA SER A 94 2.24 0.44 -8.92
C SER A 94 1.24 -0.44 -9.63
N TYR A 95 -0.01 0.04 -9.69
CA TYR A 95 -1.04 -0.64 -10.44
C TYR A 95 -1.19 0.09 -11.77
N THR A 96 -0.61 -0.50 -12.81
CA THR A 96 -0.62 0.02 -14.17
C THR A 96 -1.76 -0.55 -15.01
N ASP A 97 -2.81 -1.11 -14.40
CA ASP A 97 -4.01 -1.50 -15.13
C ASP A 97 -4.77 -0.23 -15.53
N VAL A 98 -4.31 0.34 -16.65
CA VAL A 98 -4.64 1.68 -17.18
C VAL A 98 -6.14 1.84 -17.43
N ASP A 99 -6.89 0.73 -17.53
CA ASP A 99 -8.31 0.72 -17.80
C ASP A 99 -9.19 0.97 -16.55
N TYR A 100 -8.67 0.83 -15.32
CA TYR A 100 -9.50 0.99 -14.12
C TYR A 100 -9.91 2.46 -13.84
N LYS A 101 -9.17 3.43 -14.40
CA LYS A 101 -9.46 4.87 -14.30
C LYS A 101 -9.77 5.56 -15.63
N ALA A 102 -9.75 4.84 -16.74
CA ALA A 102 -10.22 5.37 -18.01
C ALA A 102 -11.74 5.56 -17.93
N ILE A 103 -12.17 6.73 -17.45
CA ILE A 103 -13.48 7.27 -17.83
C ILE A 103 -13.36 7.50 -19.33
N ARG A 104 -14.02 6.65 -20.13
CA ARG A 104 -14.29 6.95 -21.53
C ARG A 104 -15.38 8.02 -21.63
#